data_AF-A0A5R8UA08-F1
#
_entry.id   AF-A0A5R8UA08-F1
#
_cell.length_a   1.000
_cell.length_b   1.000
_cell.length_c   1.000
_cell.angle_alpha   90.00
_cell.angle_beta   90.00
_cell.angle_gamma   90.00
#
_symmetry.space_group_name_H-M   'P 1'
#
loop_
_entity.id
_entity.type
_entity.pdbx_description
1 polymer ?
#
loop_
_entity_poly.entity_id
_entity_poly.type
_entity_poly.pdbx_seq_one_letter_code
_entity_poly.pdbx_strand_id
1 'polypeptide(L)' 'DEIIGARNTGELKAGVEGQITPRLQLWGNVAQQLGDNGYSDTQGMLGMKYLF' A
#
# COMPACT_ATOMS: atom_id res chain seq x y z
N ASP A 1 -8.69 2.71 32.83
CA ASP A 1 -9.41 2.75 31.56
C ASP A 1 -8.92 3.97 30.81
N GLU A 2 -8.04 3.81 29.83
CA GLU A 2 -7.74 4.86 28.87
C GLU A 2 -7.38 4.17 27.56
N ILE A 3 -8.43 3.75 26.85
CA ILE A 3 -8.30 3.41 25.44
C ILE A 3 -8.03 4.75 24.75
N ILE A 4 -6.76 5.12 24.60
CA ILE A 4 -6.34 6.24 23.76
C ILE A 4 -6.60 5.78 22.32
N GLY A 5 -7.87 5.92 21.93
CA GLY A 5 -8.39 5.58 20.63
C GLY A 5 -7.74 6.42 19.55
N ALA A 6 -7.48 5.75 18.42
CA ALA A 6 -7.03 6.34 17.17
C ALA A 6 -5.72 7.14 17.26
N ARG A 7 -4.60 6.44 17.51
CA ARG A 7 -3.29 6.94 17.04
C ARG A 7 -3.40 7.16 15.53
N ASN A 8 -3.29 8.42 15.10
CA ASN A 8 -3.30 8.84 13.71
C ASN A 8 -2.16 8.14 12.95
N THR A 9 -2.44 6.95 12.44
CA THR A 9 -1.46 6.20 11.66
C THR A 9 -1.49 6.77 10.25
N GLY A 10 -0.42 7.45 9.87
CA GLY A 10 -0.24 7.95 8.53
C GLY A 10 0.21 6.82 7.62
N GLU A 11 -0.55 6.55 6.56
CA GLU A 11 -0.16 5.57 5.56
C GLU A 11 0.37 6.29 4.33
N LEU A 12 1.67 6.15 4.07
CA LEU A 12 2.29 6.66 2.85
C LEU A 12 2.22 5.57 1.80
N LYS A 13 1.49 5.82 0.71
CA LYS A 13 1.44 4.91 -0.46
C LYS A 13 2.16 5.53 -1.63
N ALA A 14 3.08 4.79 -2.21
CA ALA A 14 3.69 5.10 -3.48
C ALA A 14 3.54 3.90 -4.40
N GLY A 15 3.18 4.11 -5.66
CA GLY A 15 3.00 2.99 -6.59
C GLY A 15 3.14 3.40 -8.04
N VAL A 16 3.37 2.38 -8.87
CA VAL A 16 3.49 2.49 -10.32
C VAL A 16 2.49 1.54 -10.96
N GLU A 17 1.86 2.02 -12.02
CA GLU A 17 0.95 1.24 -12.84
C GLU A 17 1.50 1.19 -14.27
N GLY A 18 1.52 0.00 -14.84
CA GLY A 18 2.07 -0.28 -16.16
C GLY A 18 1.09 -1.09 -16.99
N GLN A 19 0.64 -0.52 -18.09
CA GLN A 19 -0.15 -1.26 -19.08
C GLN A 19 0.81 -1.98 -20.05
N ILE A 20 0.94 -3.29 -19.92
CA ILE A 20 1.82 -4.09 -20.79
C ILE A 20 1.14 -4.37 -22.12
N THR A 21 -0.13 -4.75 -22.06
CA THR A 21 -0.98 -4.88 -23.26
C THR A 21 -2.39 -4.39 -22.92
N PRO A 22 -3.27 -4.16 -23.91
CA PRO A 22 -4.67 -3.79 -23.65
C PRO A 22 -5.42 -4.76 -22.71
N ARG A 23 -4.93 -6.00 -22.65
CA ARG A 23 -5.51 -7.11 -21.90
C ARG A 23 -4.73 -7.45 -20.63
N LEU A 24 -3.53 -6.89 -20.44
CA LEU A 24 -2.66 -7.19 -19.31
C LEU A 24 -2.16 -5.90 -18.67
N GLN A 25 -2.63 -5.65 -17.45
CA GLN A 25 -2.23 -4.51 -16.63
C GLN A 25 -1.43 -5.02 -15.43
N LEU A 26 -0.31 -4.38 -15.16
CA LEU A 26 0.52 -4.62 -13.99
C LEU A 26 0.47 -3.39 -13.08
N TRP A 27 0.40 -3.63 -11.78
CA TRP A 27 0.47 -2.57 -10.79
C TRP A 27 1.33 -3.03 -9.62
N GLY A 28 2.10 -2.11 -9.06
CA GLY A 28 2.92 -2.36 -7.89
C GLY A 28 2.93 -1.13 -7.01
N ASN A 29 2.58 -1.29 -5.75
CA ASN A 29 2.60 -0.22 -4.77
C ASN A 29 3.29 -0.67 -3.49
N VAL A 30 3.95 0.27 -2.85
CA VAL A 30 4.52 0.14 -1.52
C VAL A 30 3.74 1.08 -0.61
N ALA A 31 3.28 0.54 0.50
CA ALA A 31 2.67 1.26 1.60
C ALA A 31 3.64 1.23 2.78
N GLN A 32 4.00 2.38 3.31
CA GLN A 32 4.76 2.50 4.54
C GLN A 32 3.82 3.10 5.59
N GLN A 33 3.39 2.27 6.54
CA GLN A 33 2.63 2.76 7.68
C GLN A 33 3.60 3.34 8.72
N LEU A 34 3.45 4.64 8.98
CA LEU A 34 4.20 5.37 10.00
C LEU A 34 3.24 5.64 11.17
N GLY A 35 3.39 4.87 12.24
CA GLY A 35 2.66 5.04 13.49
C GLY A 35 3.57 5.44 14.65
N ASP A 36 3.04 6.21 15.61
CA ASP A 36 3.73 6.87 16.75
C ASP A 36 4.70 6.02 17.59
N ASN A 37 4.78 4.70 17.39
CA ASN A 37 5.60 3.80 18.21
C ASN A 37 6.84 3.20 17.53
N GLY A 38 7.27 3.72 16.37
CA GLY A 38 8.44 3.20 15.67
C GLY A 38 8.20 1.86 14.96
N TYR A 39 6.94 1.46 14.81
CA TYR A 39 6.54 0.28 14.06
C TYR A 39 6.42 0.67 12.58
N SER A 40 7.51 0.54 11.84
CA SER A 40 7.55 0.77 10.38
C SER A 40 7.17 -0.52 9.68
N ASP A 41 5.87 -0.77 9.52
CA ASP A 41 5.38 -1.89 8.71
C ASP A 41 5.39 -1.44 7.23
N THR A 42 6.48 -1.75 6.54
CA THR A 42 6.60 -1.49 5.09
C THR A 42 5.98 -2.67 4.36
N GLN A 43 4.81 -2.45 3.77
CA GLN A 43 4.08 -3.44 2.99
C GLN A 43 4.21 -3.17 1.50
N GLY A 44 4.72 -4.14 0.74
CA GLY A 44 4.72 -4.11 -0.71
C GLY A 44 3.57 -4.95 -1.27
N MET A 45 2.79 -4.39 -2.18
CA MET A 45 1.81 -5.09 -2.99
C MET A 45 2.22 -5.04 -4.46
N LEU A 46 2.11 -6.18 -5.13
CA LEU A 46 2.31 -6.32 -6.56
C LEU A 46 1.17 -7.16 -7.12
N GLY A 47 0.58 -6.72 -8.22
CA GLY A 47 -0.57 -7.34 -8.82
C GLY A 47 -0.56 -7.29 -10.34
N MET A 48 -1.24 -8.26 -10.92
CA MET A 48 -1.41 -8.40 -12.36
C MET A 48 -2.87 -8.65 -12.66
N LYS A 49 -3.44 -7.87 -13.55
CA LYS A 49 -4.83 -7.97 -13.99
C LYS A 49 -4.85 -8.34 -15.46
N TYR A 50 -5.34 -9.54 -15.76
CA TYR A 50 -5.61 -9.99 -17.11
C TYR A 50 -7.10 -9.88 -17.40
N LEU A 51 -7.46 -9.20 -18.48
CA LEU A 51 -8.82 -9.11 -19.00
C LEU A 51 -8.99 -10.10 -20.15
N PHE A 52 -9.91 -11.05 -19.97
CA PHE A 52 -10.36 -12.00 -20.99
C PHE A 52 -11.43 -11.39 -21.90
#